data_AF-A0A925ZQQ2-F1
#
_entry.id   AF-A0A925ZQQ2-F1
#
_cell.length_a   1.000
_cell.length_b   1.000
_cell.length_c   1.000
_cell.angle_alpha   90.00
_cell.angle_beta   90.00
_cell.angle_gamma   90.00
#
_symmetry.space_group_name_H-M   'P 1'
#
loop_
_entity.id
_entity.type
_entity.pdbx_description
1 polymer ?
#
loop_
_entity_poly.entity_id
_entity_poly.type
_entity_poly.pdbx_seq_one_letter_code
_entity_poly.pdbx_strand_id
1 'polypeptide(L)'
;MGILLTIHALFGERILPVLIVAAAIWFAVAWRRDAPVPAAGRFFPLLVSLQFTIGLIYFIYGVAVGRPYLTFPFLLHPLLGLLSVGIAQMAVLPRGPFSGLGRWGPLAALGILLLSVIGGIAVANTAA
;
A
#
# COMPACT_ATOMS: atom_id res chain seq x y z
N MET A 1 23.23 -0.40 -11.94
CA MET A 1 21.93 -0.66 -12.61
C MET A 1 21.13 -1.78 -11.94
N GLY A 2 21.73 -2.93 -11.61
CA GLY A 2 21.02 -4.04 -10.95
C GLY A 2 20.47 -3.74 -9.54
N ILE A 3 21.09 -2.83 -8.78
CA ILE A 3 20.72 -2.62 -7.37
C ILE A 3 19.29 -2.09 -7.16
N LEU A 4 18.79 -1.19 -8.03
CA LEU A 4 17.41 -0.69 -7.94
C LEU A 4 16.38 -1.79 -8.24
N LEU A 5 16.67 -2.61 -9.24
CA LEU A 5 15.86 -3.79 -9.58
C LEU A 5 15.85 -4.78 -8.41
N THR A 6 17.01 -5.07 -7.81
CA THR A 6 17.12 -5.97 -6.66
C THR A 6 16.38 -5.43 -5.44
N ILE A 7 16.52 -4.14 -5.12
CA ILE A 7 15.81 -3.51 -4.00
C ILE A 7 14.30 -3.59 -4.23
N HIS A 8 13.82 -3.23 -5.42
CA HIS A 8 12.39 -3.30 -5.74
C HIS A 8 11.87 -4.75 -5.67
N ALA A 9 12.57 -5.71 -6.28
CA ALA A 9 12.16 -7.11 -6.29
C ALA A 9 12.19 -7.75 -4.89
N LEU A 10 13.14 -7.38 -4.05
CA LEU A 10 13.23 -7.93 -2.70
C LEU A 10 12.22 -7.26 -1.76
N PHE A 11 12.24 -5.93 -1.67
CA PHE A 11 11.40 -5.20 -0.73
C PHE A 11 9.98 -5.01 -1.24
N GLY A 12 9.82 -4.52 -2.47
CA GLY A 12 8.52 -4.21 -3.07
C GLY A 12 7.67 -5.45 -3.36
N GLU A 13 8.27 -6.55 -3.81
CA GLU A 13 7.48 -7.73 -4.21
C GLU A 13 7.35 -8.79 -3.11
N ARG A 14 8.29 -8.86 -2.16
CA ARG A 14 8.36 -9.98 -1.20
C ARG A 14 8.24 -9.54 0.25
N ILE A 15 9.10 -8.64 0.72
CA ILE A 15 9.19 -8.31 2.15
C ILE A 15 8.04 -7.40 2.59
N LEU A 16 7.89 -6.24 1.97
CA LEU A 16 6.92 -5.23 2.41
C LEU A 16 5.47 -5.70 2.32
N PRO A 17 5.02 -6.40 1.25
CA PRO A 17 3.65 -6.93 1.21
C PRO A 17 3.33 -7.84 2.39
N VAL A 18 4.25 -8.75 2.74
CA VAL A 18 4.09 -9.65 3.88
C VAL A 18 4.04 -8.88 5.20
N LEU A 19 4.91 -7.88 5.37
CA LEU A 19 4.91 -7.03 6.56
C LEU A 19 3.63 -6.19 6.68
N ILE A 20 3.09 -5.67 5.58
CA ILE A 20 1.83 -4.91 5.56
C ILE A 20 0.68 -5.80 6.00
N VAL A 21 0.58 -7.01 5.46
CA VAL A 21 -0.46 -7.99 5.83
C VAL A 21 -0.30 -8.41 7.29
N ALA A 22 0.92 -8.74 7.72
CA ALA A 22 1.21 -9.12 9.10
C ALA A 22 0.86 -7.99 10.09
N ALA A 23 1.17 -6.73 9.74
CA ALA A 23 0.79 -5.57 10.53
C ALA A 23 -0.74 -5.44 10.61
N ALA A 24 -1.46 -5.52 9.49
CA ALA A 24 -2.92 -5.43 9.49
C ALA A 24 -3.58 -6.54 10.35
N ILE A 25 -3.08 -7.78 10.26
CA ILE A 25 -3.53 -8.90 11.09
C ILE A 25 -3.22 -8.63 12.56
N TRP A 26 -2.00 -8.21 12.88
CA TRP A 26 -1.60 -7.90 14.25
C TRP A 26 -2.51 -6.83 14.88
N PHE A 27 -2.87 -5.79 14.12
CA PHE A 27 -3.85 -4.79 14.58
C PHE A 27 -5.20 -5.41 14.92
N ALA A 28 -5.72 -6.29 14.06
CA ALA A 28 -7.01 -6.93 14.26
C ALA A 28 -7.03 -7.84 15.51
N VAL A 29 -5.92 -8.53 15.82
CA VAL A 29 -5.87 -9.52 16.91
C VAL A 29 -5.30 -8.99 18.23
N ALA A 30 -4.29 -8.13 18.19
CA ALA A 30 -3.54 -7.71 19.37
C ALA A 30 -4.04 -6.39 19.98
N TRP A 31 -4.66 -5.51 19.19
CA TRP A 31 -5.16 -4.24 19.71
C TRP A 31 -6.55 -4.42 20.34
N ARG A 32 -6.66 -4.01 21.62
CA ARG A 32 -7.92 -3.94 22.35
C ARG A 32 -8.86 -2.90 21.73
N ARG A 33 -10.12 -3.29 21.55
CA ARG A 33 -11.18 -2.49 20.89
C ARG A 33 -11.34 -1.07 21.44
N ASP A 34 -11.20 -0.91 22.76
CA ASP A 34 -11.49 0.35 23.46
C ASP A 34 -10.21 1.05 23.96
N ALA A 35 -9.04 0.62 23.49
CA ALA A 35 -7.77 1.25 23.86
C ALA A 35 -7.39 2.35 22.87
N PRO A 36 -6.74 3.45 23.33
CA PRO A 36 -6.16 4.45 22.45
C PRO A 36 -5.24 3.82 21.39
N VAL A 37 -5.10 4.49 20.23
CA VAL A 37 -4.19 4.04 19.16
C VAL A 37 -2.78 3.90 19.72
N PRO A 38 -2.19 2.68 19.76
CA PRO A 38 -0.85 2.50 20.27
C PRO A 38 0.16 3.18 19.34
N ALA A 39 1.38 3.46 19.80
CA ALA A 39 2.43 3.99 18.92
C ALA A 39 2.73 3.05 17.73
N ALA A 40 2.58 1.74 17.96
CA ALA A 40 2.63 0.71 16.93
C ALA A 40 1.54 0.88 15.84
N GLY A 41 0.49 1.64 16.17
CA GLY A 41 -0.48 2.31 15.31
C GLY A 41 0.09 2.84 13.99
N ARG A 42 1.33 3.33 14.03
CA ARG A 42 1.96 4.03 12.91
C ARG A 42 2.71 3.09 11.95
N PHE A 43 2.92 1.82 12.31
CA PHE A 43 3.67 0.90 11.45
C PHE A 43 2.92 0.56 10.17
N PHE A 44 1.61 0.31 10.25
CA PHE A 44 0.82 -0.03 9.06
C PHE A 44 0.90 1.06 7.96
N PRO A 45 0.54 2.33 8.24
CA PRO A 45 0.66 3.37 7.22
C PRO A 45 2.10 3.64 6.78
N LEU A 46 3.08 3.49 7.68
CA LEU A 46 4.49 3.63 7.32
C LEU A 46 4.93 2.56 6.30
N LEU A 47 4.57 1.29 6.51
CA LEU A 47 4.90 0.21 5.60
C LEU A 47 4.27 0.41 4.22
N VAL A 48 3.01 0.86 4.17
CA VAL A 48 2.34 1.21 2.91
C VAL A 48 3.02 2.40 2.22
N SER A 49 3.41 3.44 2.98
CA SER A 49 4.19 4.56 2.43
C SER A 49 5.51 4.10 1.85
N LEU A 50 6.26 3.23 2.55
CA LEU A 50 7.53 2.68 2.05
C LEU A 50 7.33 1.87 0.77
N GLN A 51 6.28 1.03 0.71
CA GLN A 51 5.91 0.27 -0.48
C GLN A 51 5.67 1.19 -1.67
N PHE A 52 4.88 2.25 -1.46
CA PHE A 52 4.63 3.26 -2.50
C PHE A 52 5.91 3.98 -2.92
N THR A 53 6.73 4.45 -1.98
CA THR A 53 7.96 5.18 -2.28
C THR A 53 8.94 4.34 -3.12
N ILE A 54 9.17 3.08 -2.74
CA ILE A 54 10.03 2.17 -3.51
C ILE A 54 9.46 1.90 -4.90
N GLY A 55 8.14 1.71 -5.01
CA GLY A 55 7.46 1.56 -6.30
C GLY A 55 7.58 2.81 -7.18
N LEU A 56 7.44 3.99 -6.60
CA LEU A 56 7.55 5.27 -7.30
C LEU A 56 8.97 5.52 -7.81
N ILE A 57 10.00 5.27 -6.99
CA ILE A 57 11.40 5.35 -7.41
C ILE A 57 11.65 4.40 -8.58
N TYR A 58 11.15 3.17 -8.49
CA TYR A 58 11.28 2.19 -9.57
C TYR A 58 10.58 2.65 -10.87
N PHE A 59 9.38 3.20 -10.74
CA PHE A 59 8.62 3.75 -11.86
C PHE A 59 9.36 4.90 -12.54
N ILE A 60 9.80 5.91 -11.78
CA ILE A 60 10.55 7.07 -12.29
C ILE A 60 11.83 6.62 -12.98
N TYR A 61 12.56 5.69 -12.36
CA TYR A 61 13.76 5.11 -12.95
C TYR A 61 13.45 4.42 -14.28
N GLY A 62 12.39 3.61 -14.34
CA GLY A 62 11.95 2.93 -15.56
C GLY A 62 11.61 3.90 -16.69
N VAL A 63 10.88 4.98 -16.38
CA VAL A 63 10.57 6.05 -17.35
C VAL A 63 11.86 6.72 -17.84
N ALA A 64 12.79 7.05 -16.93
CA ALA A 64 14.05 7.70 -17.29
C ALA A 64 14.94 6.87 -18.23
N VAL A 65 14.83 5.53 -18.18
CA VAL A 65 15.57 4.62 -19.06
C VAL A 65 14.76 4.14 -20.28
N GLY A 66 13.61 4.77 -20.55
CA GLY A 66 12.81 4.52 -21.76
C GLY A 66 11.89 3.29 -21.71
N ARG A 67 11.55 2.79 -20.51
CA ARG A 67 10.52 1.73 -20.39
C ARG A 67 9.13 2.29 -20.68
N PRO A 68 8.21 1.48 -21.25
CA PRO A 68 6.85 1.91 -21.60
C PRO A 68 5.93 2.03 -20.37
N TYR A 69 6.39 2.61 -19.26
CA TYR A 69 5.61 2.73 -18.03
C TYR A 69 4.56 3.86 -18.07
N LEU A 70 4.63 4.72 -19.09
CA LEU A 70 3.63 5.77 -19.33
C LEU A 70 2.39 5.28 -20.09
N THR A 71 2.36 4.01 -20.53
CA THR A 71 1.19 3.43 -21.17
C THR A 71 0.19 2.91 -20.14
N PHE A 72 -1.08 2.83 -20.53
CA PHE A 72 -2.06 2.09 -19.76
C PHE A 72 -1.70 0.59 -19.77
N PRO A 73 -1.82 -0.15 -18.65
CA PRO A 73 -2.32 0.26 -17.33
C PRO A 73 -1.24 0.80 -16.37
N PHE A 74 0.03 0.78 -16.76
CA PHE A 74 1.17 1.09 -15.87
C PHE A 74 1.11 2.50 -15.29
N LEU A 75 0.54 3.46 -16.03
CA LEU A 75 0.31 4.83 -15.55
C LEU A 75 -0.59 4.89 -14.30
N LEU A 76 -1.51 3.93 -14.10
CA LEU A 76 -2.37 3.88 -12.91
C LEU A 76 -1.60 3.49 -11.65
N HIS A 77 -0.48 2.78 -11.78
CA HIS A 77 0.25 2.21 -10.65
C HIS A 77 0.67 3.26 -9.60
N PRO A 78 1.33 4.39 -9.96
CA PRO A 78 1.65 5.43 -8.99
C PRO A 78 0.40 6.12 -8.42
N LEU A 79 -0.68 6.26 -9.19
CA LEU A 79 -1.92 6.88 -8.72
C LEU A 79 -2.61 6.01 -7.66
N LEU A 80 -2.75 4.71 -7.93
CA LEU A 80 -3.29 3.74 -6.98
C LEU A 80 -2.39 3.60 -5.75
N GLY A 81 -1.07 3.65 -5.93
CA GLY A 81 -0.11 3.67 -4.83
C GLY A 81 -0.28 4.88 -3.92
N LEU A 82 -0.43 6.08 -4.48
CA LEU A 82 -0.68 7.29 -3.70
C LEU A 82 -2.02 7.24 -2.95
N LEU A 83 -3.07 6.78 -3.62
CA LEU A 83 -4.39 6.56 -3.01
C LEU A 83 -4.28 5.57 -1.83
N SER A 84 -3.48 4.53 -2.00
CA SER A 84 -3.24 3.51 -0.97
C SER A 84 -2.59 4.10 0.28
N VAL A 85 -1.62 5.01 0.11
CA VAL A 85 -1.01 5.75 1.22
C VAL A 85 -2.07 6.56 1.97
N GLY A 86 -2.91 7.31 1.24
CA GLY A 86 -3.99 8.10 1.84
C GLY A 86 -4.93 7.23 2.69
N ILE A 87 -5.40 6.12 2.14
CA ILE A 87 -6.28 5.18 2.83
C ILE A 87 -5.60 4.59 4.07
N ALA A 88 -4.32 4.20 3.98
CA ALA A 88 -3.59 3.64 5.10
C ALA A 88 -3.42 4.64 6.24
N GLN A 89 -3.17 5.92 5.94
CA GLN A 89 -3.12 6.99 6.95
C GLN A 89 -4.49 7.20 7.60
N MET A 90 -5.57 7.19 6.82
CA MET A 90 -6.94 7.29 7.32
C MET A 90 -7.33 6.15 8.26
N ALA A 91 -6.74 4.95 8.07
CA ALA A 91 -7.01 3.77 8.87
C ALA A 91 -6.65 3.90 10.35
N VAL A 92 -5.75 4.84 10.68
CA VAL A 92 -5.21 5.03 12.05
C VAL A 92 -5.41 6.45 12.57
N LEU A 93 -6.11 7.30 11.81
CA LEU A 93 -6.44 8.67 12.18
C LEU A 93 -7.51 8.67 13.30
N PRO A 94 -7.29 9.35 14.44
CA PRO A 94 -8.23 9.33 15.56
C PRO A 94 -9.65 9.83 15.22
N ARG A 95 -9.78 10.70 14.22
CA ARG A 95 -11.05 11.27 13.74
C ARG A 95 -11.27 11.03 12.24
N GLY A 96 -10.67 9.96 11.70
CA GLY A 96 -10.77 9.59 10.30
C GLY A 96 -12.03 8.77 9.98
N PRO A 97 -12.26 8.45 8.69
CA PRO A 97 -13.41 7.64 8.26
C PRO A 97 -13.41 6.22 8.84
N PHE A 98 -12.25 5.71 9.27
CA PHE A 98 -12.11 4.40 9.92
C PHE A 98 -12.20 4.47 11.45
N SER A 99 -12.40 5.65 12.05
CA SER A 99 -12.39 5.84 13.51
C SER A 99 -13.41 4.94 14.23
N GLY A 100 -14.59 4.72 13.63
CA GLY A 100 -15.62 3.81 14.17
C GLY A 100 -15.27 2.32 14.10
N LEU A 101 -14.23 1.94 13.36
CA LEU A 101 -13.81 0.54 13.18
C LEU A 101 -12.78 0.10 14.23
N GLY A 102 -12.16 1.05 14.94
CA GLY A 102 -11.14 0.77 15.94
C GLY A 102 -10.03 -0.14 15.40
N ARG A 103 -9.79 -1.28 16.06
CA ARG A 103 -8.80 -2.29 15.66
C ARG A 103 -8.97 -2.86 14.25
N TRP A 104 -10.18 -2.77 13.68
CA TRP A 104 -10.48 -3.27 12.34
C TRP A 104 -10.13 -2.29 11.23
N GLY A 105 -9.83 -1.02 11.57
CA GLY A 105 -9.51 0.04 10.59
C GLY A 105 -8.44 -0.39 9.58
N PRO A 106 -7.27 -0.87 10.02
CA PRO A 106 -6.20 -1.31 9.10
C PRO A 106 -6.58 -2.51 8.23
N LEU A 107 -7.37 -3.46 8.76
CA LEU A 107 -7.82 -4.60 7.97
C LEU A 107 -8.84 -4.17 6.91
N ALA A 108 -9.76 -3.27 7.25
CA ALA A 108 -10.70 -2.68 6.30
C ALA A 108 -9.98 -1.87 5.23
N ALA A 109 -8.99 -1.07 5.62
CA ALA A 109 -8.11 -0.36 4.69
C ALA A 109 -7.41 -1.33 3.74
N LEU A 110 -6.78 -2.39 4.27
CA LEU A 110 -6.14 -3.43 3.46
C LEU A 110 -7.11 -4.07 2.46
N GLY A 111 -8.36 -4.33 2.87
CA GLY A 111 -9.43 -4.80 1.98
C GLY A 111 -9.69 -3.84 0.82
N ILE A 112 -9.81 -2.53 1.10
CA ILE A 112 -9.97 -1.51 0.05
C ILE A 112 -8.75 -1.46 -0.87
N LEU A 113 -7.53 -1.58 -0.33
CA LEU A 113 -6.31 -1.63 -1.12
C LEU A 113 -6.30 -2.84 -2.06
N LEU A 114 -6.65 -4.02 -1.54
CA LEU A 114 -6.74 -5.24 -2.32
C LEU A 114 -7.76 -5.11 -3.46
N LEU A 115 -8.95 -4.59 -3.17
CA LEU A 115 -9.98 -4.35 -4.19
C LEU A 115 -9.52 -3.34 -5.23
N SER A 116 -8.77 -2.31 -4.83
CA SER A 116 -8.21 -1.31 -5.75
C SER A 116 -7.18 -1.91 -6.69
N VAL A 117 -6.33 -2.82 -6.20
CA VAL A 117 -5.35 -3.57 -7.00
C VAL A 117 -6.06 -4.52 -7.96
N ILE A 118 -7.02 -5.32 -7.48
CA ILE A 118 -7.80 -6.25 -8.31
C ILE A 118 -8.57 -5.48 -9.39
N GLY A 119 -9.21 -4.38 -9.01
CA GLY A 119 -9.92 -3.51 -9.95
C GLY A 119 -8.99 -2.93 -11.01
N GLY A 120 -7.80 -2.46 -10.63
CA GLY A 120 -6.78 -2.01 -11.58
C GLY A 120 -6.35 -3.09 -12.58
N ILE A 121 -6.15 -4.33 -12.10
CA ILE A 121 -5.83 -5.48 -12.95
C ILE A 121 -7.00 -5.82 -13.89
N ALA A 122 -8.23 -5.81 -13.38
CA ALA A 122 -9.41 -6.07 -14.19
C ALA A 122 -9.55 -5.05 -15.33
N VAL A 123 -9.41 -3.75 -15.03
CA VAL A 123 -9.47 -2.69 -16.05
C VAL A 123 -8.33 -2.84 -17.05
N ALA A 124 -7.11 -3.13 -16.57
CA ALA A 124 -5.96 -3.42 -17.43
C ALA A 124 -6.24 -4.51 -18.46
N ASN A 125 -6.84 -5.62 -18.03
CA ASN A 125 -7.14 -6.76 -18.89
C ASN A 125 -8.30 -6.50 -19.86
N THR A 126 -9.18 -5.53 -19.57
CA THR A 126 -10.27 -5.14 -20.48
C THR A 126 -9.88 -4.06 -21.49
N ALA A 127 -8.80 -3.33 -21.24
CA ALA A 127 -8.33 -2.23 -22.08
C ALA A 127 -7.20 -2.63 -23.06
N ALA A 128 -6.78 -3.90 -23.02
CA ALA A 128 -5.80 -4.52 -23.92
C ALA A 128 -6.52 -5.35 -24.99
#